data_AF-S4I7W1-F1
#
_entry.id   AF-S4I7W1-F1
#
_cell.length_a   1.000
_cell.length_b   1.000
_cell.length_c   1.000
_cell.angle_alpha   90.00
_cell.angle_beta   90.00
_cell.angle_gamma   90.00
#
_symmetry.space_group_name_H-M   'P 1'
#
loop_
_entity.id
_entity.type
_entity.pdbx_description
1 polymer ?
#
loop_
_entity_poly.entity_id
_entity_poly.type
_entity_poly.pdbx_seq_one_letter_code
_entity_poly.pdbx_strand_id
1 'polypeptide(L)'
;MIRTHKHILRKTIAVIAASTMLLAICACGFSAQNASPSAKAQVDHGNVIVFTPSDGLNLSRKTPLSTWDNLVPEIVKSLKKQGFSSNAITTKSSNSLYNQSQDIQDYVVNTITSLNSKDNAKSKSKSSKANVKNLQDSAKKQLSKTTIVVAPWTNKNGHNNYGDYVTQPDSNSDQLNDDDLKNQEEAENRLSSALELAKKAGMHVVMLSRLSKGFKPDILFNLSSAQRIGEIQAYTLVQKLALNQASKDNPKSVEVLLPCHNQKQNVHFHVGINKRTINSEDSLYKTPDFDDEFSKLAFEGIWKVLKPYFESGLMFSPSGKLNKNSTENDWKNVAIDADNSDSVKEELEFRLIEKNSSKATPTKHVDGIIALEDQVTMQTESALEELGYKGSSADINPSFTLPDIIGNFIGKRNLSKKRVPLPSNVKNNKLKKQKANKKSNKNKNTQDSNQSSVQDSQSEYANTIVNDSKWPIITGYGAYKDALPNLVNGKQWMTSIENIQKISSDVAKQCNSLNTTGKITQLEDVTIFVNNSDSQKGVPVANEDILAISATNLKALLIDPGYVTLADAGL
;
A
#
# COMPACT_ATOMS: atom_id res chain seq x y z
N MET A 1 38.02 54.31 53.97
CA MET A 1 39.00 53.94 52.92
C MET A 1 38.27 53.24 51.77
N ILE A 2 38.89 53.11 50.59
CA ILE A 2 38.30 52.66 49.30
C ILE A 2 37.93 51.15 49.38
N ARG A 3 36.70 50.69 49.05
CA ARG A 3 36.09 50.34 47.71
C ARG A 3 36.86 49.21 46.99
N THR A 4 36.28 48.19 46.31
CA THR A 4 34.91 47.74 45.91
C THR A 4 34.89 46.19 45.87
N HIS A 5 33.82 45.42 46.19
CA HIS A 5 32.53 45.21 45.45
C HIS A 5 32.69 44.62 44.03
N LYS A 6 31.84 43.68 43.55
CA LYS A 6 30.39 43.43 43.80
C LYS A 6 29.97 41.96 44.04
N HIS A 7 28.68 41.77 44.37
CA HIS A 7 27.97 40.52 44.75
C HIS A 7 26.45 40.72 44.44
N ILE A 8 25.57 39.69 44.62
CA ILE A 8 24.08 39.82 44.90
C ILE A 8 23.19 40.33 43.71
N LEU A 9 21.90 40.03 43.45
CA LEU A 9 20.78 39.10 43.85
C LEU A 9 19.87 38.90 42.57
N ARG A 10 18.88 38.01 42.33
CA ARG A 10 17.97 37.04 43.03
C ARG A 10 16.62 37.59 43.60
N LYS A 11 15.50 36.85 43.35
CA LYS A 11 14.12 36.91 43.97
C LYS A 11 13.15 38.05 43.51
N THR A 12 11.79 38.01 43.56
CA THR A 12 10.73 36.96 43.84
C THR A 12 9.27 37.43 43.50
N ILE A 13 8.40 36.49 43.05
CA ILE A 13 6.96 36.25 43.40
C ILE A 13 5.90 37.37 43.10
N ALA A 14 4.59 37.01 43.10
CA ALA A 14 3.43 37.77 42.60
C ALA A 14 2.20 37.71 43.55
N VAL A 15 1.03 38.29 43.15
CA VAL A 15 -0.40 37.88 43.41
C VAL A 15 -1.40 39.06 43.63
N ILE A 16 -2.45 39.09 42.79
CA ILE A 16 -3.86 39.58 42.92
C ILE A 16 -4.21 40.89 43.68
N ALA A 17 -4.94 41.78 42.98
CA ALA A 17 -6.10 42.55 43.47
C ALA A 17 -6.99 42.97 42.26
N ALA A 18 -8.27 43.33 42.46
CA ALA A 18 -9.22 43.59 41.37
C ALA A 18 -10.17 44.79 41.58
N SER A 19 -10.63 45.37 40.46
CA SER A 19 -11.88 46.12 40.23
C SER A 19 -12.30 47.25 41.19
N THR A 20 -12.16 48.50 40.72
CA THR A 20 -13.08 49.63 41.01
C THR A 20 -13.34 50.44 39.72
N MET A 21 -14.38 51.28 39.70
CA MET A 21 -15.06 51.69 38.46
C MET A 21 -15.47 53.20 38.46
N LEU A 22 -15.64 53.78 37.27
CA LEU A 22 -16.35 55.03 36.92
C LEU A 22 -15.71 56.42 37.23
N LEU A 23 -15.63 57.20 36.14
CA LEU A 23 -15.91 58.65 35.98
C LEU A 23 -15.04 59.74 36.66
N ALA A 24 -14.34 60.48 35.79
CA ALA A 24 -14.45 61.94 35.71
C ALA A 24 -14.39 62.37 34.23
N ILE A 25 -15.00 63.52 33.87
CA ILE A 25 -15.13 64.00 32.48
C ILE A 25 -14.47 65.38 32.35
N CYS A 26 -13.67 65.59 31.30
CA CYS A 26 -13.63 66.86 30.56
C CYS A 26 -12.88 66.69 29.23
N ALA A 27 -13.10 67.60 28.28
CA ALA A 27 -12.66 67.46 26.89
C ALA A 27 -11.57 68.48 26.50
N CYS A 28 -10.75 68.09 25.51
CA CYS A 28 -10.47 68.91 24.33
C CYS A 28 -9.95 68.00 23.20
N GLY A 29 -10.36 68.26 21.96
CA GLY A 29 -10.24 67.28 20.88
C GLY A 29 -9.04 67.46 19.95
N PHE A 30 -8.50 66.34 19.47
CA PHE A 30 -7.77 66.25 18.21
C PHE A 30 -8.12 64.93 17.52
N SER A 31 -8.57 64.98 16.27
CA SER A 31 -9.04 63.81 15.51
C SER A 31 -7.88 63.00 14.94
N ALA A 32 -7.20 62.23 15.79
CA ALA A 32 -6.28 61.19 15.34
C ALA A 32 -7.07 60.05 14.68
N GLN A 33 -6.72 59.69 13.45
CA GLN A 33 -7.31 58.54 12.77
C GLN A 33 -6.82 57.25 13.44
N ASN A 34 -7.72 56.57 14.16
CA ASN A 34 -7.46 55.20 14.61
C ASN A 34 -7.40 54.29 13.39
N ALA A 35 -6.18 53.97 12.95
CA ALA A 35 -5.93 52.92 11.97
C ALA A 35 -6.35 51.57 12.59
N SER A 36 -7.58 51.14 12.29
CA SER A 36 -8.06 49.80 12.65
C SER A 36 -7.06 48.76 12.13
N PRO A 37 -6.69 47.74 12.93
CA PRO A 37 -5.73 46.73 12.49
C PRO A 37 -6.25 46.08 11.22
N SER A 38 -5.47 46.15 10.14
CA SER A 38 -5.89 45.67 8.83
C SER A 38 -6.19 44.17 8.91
N ALA A 39 -7.47 43.82 8.74
CA ALA A 39 -7.88 42.45 8.61
C ALA A 39 -7.08 41.83 7.46
N LYS A 40 -6.24 40.82 7.76
CA LYS A 40 -5.53 40.08 6.73
C LYS A 40 -6.57 39.59 5.74
N ALA A 41 -6.40 39.92 4.46
CA ALA A 41 -7.34 39.51 3.43
C ALA A 41 -7.46 37.98 3.47
N GLN A 42 -8.64 37.49 3.86
CA GLN A 42 -8.88 36.06 3.99
C GLN A 42 -8.70 35.42 2.63
N VAL A 43 -7.81 34.43 2.55
CA VAL A 43 -7.57 33.71 1.30
C VAL A 43 -8.85 32.96 0.95
N ASP A 44 -9.42 33.33 -0.19
CA ASP A 44 -10.57 32.62 -0.76
C ASP A 44 -10.04 31.37 -1.47
N HIS A 45 -9.99 30.28 -0.69
CA HIS A 45 -9.58 28.94 -1.09
C HIS A 45 -10.56 28.26 -2.06
N GLY A 46 -11.74 28.84 -2.31
CA GLY A 46 -12.74 28.24 -3.18
C GLY A 46 -13.42 26.99 -2.61
N ASN A 47 -13.99 26.17 -3.50
CA ASN A 47 -14.77 24.98 -3.18
C ASN A 47 -14.04 23.70 -3.56
N VAL A 48 -14.34 22.61 -2.84
CA VAL A 48 -13.96 21.24 -3.22
C VAL A 48 -15.18 20.33 -3.10
N ILE A 49 -15.39 19.50 -4.11
CA ILE A 49 -16.31 18.36 -4.01
C ILE A 49 -15.53 17.05 -4.18
N VAL A 50 -15.82 16.07 -3.33
CA VAL A 50 -15.18 14.75 -3.33
C VAL A 50 -16.22 13.70 -3.69
N PHE A 51 -16.04 13.04 -4.83
CA PHE A 51 -16.83 11.89 -5.28
C PHE A 51 -16.03 10.60 -5.10
N THR A 52 -16.64 9.61 -4.46
CA THR A 52 -16.00 8.31 -4.16
C THR A 52 -17.00 7.16 -4.35
N PRO A 53 -16.54 5.91 -4.42
CA PRO A 53 -17.37 4.75 -4.11
C PRO A 53 -17.94 4.82 -2.69
N SER A 54 -19.07 4.16 -2.45
CA SER A 54 -19.50 3.79 -1.09
C SER A 54 -18.96 2.41 -0.73
N ASP A 55 -18.50 2.20 0.51
CA ASP A 55 -18.01 0.88 0.92
C ASP A 55 -19.12 -0.14 1.21
N GLY A 56 -20.34 0.35 1.47
CA GLY A 56 -21.52 -0.48 1.72
C GLY A 56 -21.64 -0.92 3.17
N LEU A 57 -22.64 -1.76 3.46
CA LEU A 57 -22.86 -2.27 4.82
C LEU A 57 -21.94 -3.47 5.10
N ASN A 58 -20.71 -3.20 5.49
CA ASN A 58 -19.81 -4.25 5.93
C ASN A 58 -20.05 -4.59 7.41
N LEU A 59 -20.64 -5.77 7.65
CA LEU A 59 -20.91 -6.32 8.98
C LEU A 59 -19.76 -7.24 9.48
N SER A 60 -18.72 -7.44 8.67
CA SER A 60 -17.57 -8.28 9.01
C SER A 60 -16.50 -7.50 9.78
N ARG A 61 -15.86 -8.17 10.75
CA ARG A 61 -14.62 -7.66 11.36
C ARG A 61 -13.40 -7.88 10.46
N LYS A 62 -13.49 -8.84 9.52
CA LYS A 62 -12.50 -9.10 8.48
C LYS A 62 -12.61 -8.02 7.40
N THR A 63 -12.03 -6.85 7.67
CA THR A 63 -11.96 -5.73 6.72
C THR A 63 -10.61 -5.02 6.86
N PRO A 64 -9.88 -4.73 5.77
CA PRO A 64 -8.66 -3.94 5.82
C PRO A 64 -8.98 -2.47 6.14
N LEU A 65 -7.99 -1.70 6.60
CA LEU A 65 -8.16 -0.29 6.96
C LEU A 65 -8.12 0.67 5.76
N SER A 66 -7.69 0.19 4.58
CA SER A 66 -7.66 0.96 3.32
C SER A 66 -9.08 1.10 2.71
N THR A 67 -9.96 1.86 3.37
CA THR A 67 -11.37 2.08 2.97
C THR A 67 -11.66 3.54 2.57
N TRP A 68 -12.70 3.78 1.78
CA TRP A 68 -13.14 5.15 1.47
C TRP A 68 -13.73 5.84 2.72
N ASP A 69 -14.41 5.09 3.59
CA ASP A 69 -14.91 5.57 4.88
C ASP A 69 -13.78 6.05 5.82
N ASN A 70 -12.55 5.54 5.71
CA ASN A 70 -11.37 6.06 6.42
C ASN A 70 -10.69 7.22 5.67
N LEU A 71 -10.62 7.17 4.33
CA LEU A 71 -9.90 8.14 3.52
C LEU A 71 -10.65 9.47 3.34
N VAL A 72 -11.97 9.45 3.12
CA VAL A 72 -12.77 10.67 2.87
C VAL A 72 -12.79 11.61 4.09
N PRO A 73 -12.98 11.16 5.35
CA PRO A 73 -12.91 12.04 6.52
C PRO A 73 -11.53 12.69 6.70
N GLU A 74 -10.44 11.96 6.43
CA GLU A 74 -9.08 12.51 6.51
C GLU A 74 -8.80 13.53 5.41
N ILE A 75 -9.34 13.35 4.19
CA ILE A 75 -9.34 14.37 3.13
C ILE A 75 -10.09 15.62 3.61
N VAL A 76 -11.30 15.49 4.16
CA VAL A 76 -12.10 16.62 4.67
C VAL A 76 -11.38 17.36 5.81
N LYS A 77 -10.76 16.64 6.74
CA LYS A 77 -9.92 17.16 7.83
C LYS A 77 -8.69 17.90 7.30
N SER A 78 -8.05 17.35 6.26
CA SER A 78 -6.88 17.95 5.60
C SER A 78 -7.24 19.20 4.81
N LEU A 79 -8.38 19.23 4.13
CA LEU A 79 -8.92 20.44 3.49
C LEU A 79 -9.20 21.54 4.52
N LYS A 80 -9.86 21.23 5.65
CA LYS A 80 -10.06 22.19 6.75
C LYS A 80 -8.73 22.73 7.30
N LYS A 81 -7.69 21.87 7.41
CA LYS A 81 -6.33 22.27 7.81
C LYS A 81 -5.63 23.18 6.78
N GLN A 82 -5.97 23.08 5.48
CA GLN A 82 -5.50 23.97 4.42
C GLN A 82 -6.23 25.33 4.37
N GLY A 83 -7.31 25.52 5.15
CA GLY A 83 -8.07 26.78 5.24
C GLY A 83 -9.45 26.76 4.58
N PHE A 84 -9.87 25.62 4.00
CA PHE A 84 -11.22 25.47 3.44
C PHE A 84 -12.30 25.51 4.54
N SER A 85 -13.34 26.31 4.34
CA SER A 85 -14.49 26.36 5.25
C SER A 85 -15.41 25.16 5.08
N SER A 86 -16.05 24.69 6.16
CA SER A 86 -16.88 23.48 6.14
C SER A 86 -18.07 23.52 5.17
N ASN A 87 -18.52 24.71 4.75
CA ASN A 87 -19.58 24.90 3.76
C ASN A 87 -19.09 24.94 2.30
N ALA A 88 -17.77 24.96 2.08
CA ALA A 88 -17.13 24.92 0.77
C ALA A 88 -16.56 23.51 0.45
N ILE A 89 -16.76 22.53 1.33
CA ILE A 89 -16.37 21.13 1.16
C ILE A 89 -17.64 20.29 1.07
N THR A 90 -17.82 19.59 -0.05
CA THR A 90 -18.92 18.63 -0.26
C THR A 90 -18.34 17.24 -0.47
N THR A 91 -19.00 16.21 0.08
CA THR A 91 -18.64 14.80 -0.12
C THR A 91 -19.85 14.02 -0.61
N LYS A 92 -19.68 13.16 -1.61
CA LYS A 92 -20.71 12.24 -2.10
C LYS A 92 -20.10 10.87 -2.41
N SER A 93 -20.70 9.82 -1.85
CA SER A 93 -20.36 8.44 -2.15
C SER A 93 -21.47 7.79 -2.97
N SER A 94 -21.10 6.93 -3.91
CA SER A 94 -22.03 6.30 -4.85
C SER A 94 -21.73 4.79 -4.96
N ASN A 95 -22.78 3.96 -5.00
CA ASN A 95 -22.67 2.50 -4.99
C ASN A 95 -22.51 1.85 -6.38
N SER A 96 -22.48 2.64 -7.45
CA SER A 96 -22.23 2.18 -8.82
C SER A 96 -21.61 3.29 -9.68
N LEU A 97 -20.90 2.92 -10.74
CA LEU A 97 -20.40 3.90 -11.74
C LEU A 97 -21.55 4.65 -12.43
N TYR A 98 -22.69 4.00 -12.61
CA TYR A 98 -23.89 4.66 -13.13
C TYR A 98 -24.31 5.81 -12.22
N ASN A 99 -24.55 5.55 -10.93
CA ASN A 99 -24.96 6.59 -9.99
C ASN A 99 -23.89 7.69 -9.87
N GLN A 100 -22.61 7.31 -9.76
CA GLN A 100 -21.50 8.27 -9.63
C GLN A 100 -21.35 9.19 -10.85
N SER A 101 -21.43 8.66 -12.06
CA SER A 101 -21.33 9.46 -13.29
C SER A 101 -22.51 10.42 -13.48
N GLN A 102 -23.70 10.02 -13.02
CA GLN A 102 -24.90 10.86 -13.00
C GLN A 102 -24.77 11.98 -11.95
N ASP A 103 -24.33 11.61 -10.74
CA ASP A 103 -24.06 12.53 -9.63
C ASP A 103 -23.05 13.64 -9.99
N ILE A 104 -22.01 13.29 -10.75
CA ILE A 104 -20.99 14.22 -11.25
C ILE A 104 -21.55 15.09 -12.38
N GLN A 105 -22.31 14.51 -13.32
CA GLN A 105 -22.97 15.27 -14.39
C GLN A 105 -23.91 16.33 -13.82
N ASP A 106 -24.79 15.96 -12.89
CA ASP A 106 -25.74 16.86 -12.25
C ASP A 106 -25.02 17.98 -11.48
N TYR A 107 -23.96 17.66 -10.73
CA TYR A 107 -23.18 18.70 -10.04
C TYR A 107 -22.58 19.73 -11.01
N VAL A 108 -21.95 19.25 -12.09
CA VAL A 108 -21.28 20.12 -13.08
C VAL A 108 -22.31 20.99 -13.80
N VAL A 109 -23.39 20.41 -14.31
CA VAL A 109 -24.47 21.12 -15.03
C VAL A 109 -25.17 22.13 -14.13
N ASN A 110 -25.54 21.75 -12.90
CA ASN A 110 -26.20 22.66 -11.97
C ASN A 110 -25.28 23.80 -11.50
N THR A 111 -23.99 23.54 -11.29
CA THR A 111 -23.03 24.58 -10.88
C THR A 111 -22.83 25.62 -12.00
N ILE A 112 -22.60 25.18 -13.23
CA ILE A 112 -22.45 26.08 -14.40
C ILE A 112 -23.74 26.89 -14.62
N THR A 113 -24.91 26.22 -14.59
CA THR A 113 -26.20 26.86 -14.83
C THR A 113 -26.56 27.87 -13.73
N SER A 114 -26.24 27.56 -12.46
CA SER A 114 -26.51 28.44 -11.32
C SER A 114 -25.73 29.76 -11.38
N LEU A 115 -24.48 29.73 -11.86
CA LEU A 115 -23.67 30.94 -12.03
C LEU A 115 -24.18 31.79 -13.20
N ASN A 116 -24.42 31.17 -14.35
CA ASN A 116 -25.00 31.84 -15.51
C ASN A 116 -26.36 32.51 -15.19
N SER A 117 -27.21 31.86 -14.38
CA SER A 117 -28.49 32.43 -13.93
C SER A 117 -28.33 33.60 -12.95
N LYS A 118 -27.39 33.52 -12.00
CA LYS A 118 -27.10 34.61 -11.04
C LYS A 118 -26.59 35.87 -11.72
N ASP A 119 -25.79 35.74 -12.77
CA ASP A 119 -25.26 36.88 -13.52
C ASP A 119 -26.27 37.45 -14.53
N ASN A 120 -27.11 36.61 -15.16
CA ASN A 120 -28.27 37.08 -15.95
C ASN A 120 -29.28 37.87 -15.10
N ALA A 121 -29.54 37.47 -13.85
CA ALA A 121 -30.48 38.16 -12.96
C ALA A 121 -30.10 39.63 -12.68
N LYS A 122 -28.81 39.97 -12.73
CA LYS A 122 -28.30 41.36 -12.59
C LYS A 122 -28.46 42.18 -13.88
N SER A 123 -28.71 41.55 -15.02
CA SER A 123 -28.61 42.17 -16.36
C SER A 123 -29.94 42.74 -16.90
N LYS A 124 -30.81 43.28 -16.03
CA LYS A 124 -32.07 43.94 -16.45
C LYS A 124 -31.91 45.39 -16.97
N SER A 125 -30.69 45.86 -17.20
CA SER A 125 -30.39 47.15 -17.86
C SER A 125 -29.73 46.97 -19.23
N LYS A 126 -30.02 47.86 -20.19
CA LYS A 126 -29.72 47.67 -21.61
C LYS A 126 -28.28 48.08 -21.99
N SER A 127 -27.34 47.14 -22.05
CA SER A 127 -26.22 47.18 -23.01
C SER A 127 -25.65 45.77 -23.28
N SER A 128 -25.57 45.39 -24.56
CA SER A 128 -25.85 44.00 -24.99
C SER A 128 -24.70 43.18 -25.59
N LYS A 129 -23.45 43.65 -25.55
CA LYS A 129 -22.28 42.83 -25.97
C LYS A 129 -21.09 42.88 -25.01
N ALA A 130 -20.67 44.07 -24.56
CA ALA A 130 -19.53 44.20 -23.62
C ALA A 130 -19.78 43.49 -22.27
N ASN A 131 -21.01 43.61 -21.73
CA ASN A 131 -21.38 42.96 -20.47
C ASN A 131 -21.34 41.44 -20.55
N VAL A 132 -21.76 40.84 -21.68
CA VAL A 132 -21.84 39.37 -21.82
C VAL A 132 -20.47 38.72 -21.62
N LYS A 133 -19.41 39.32 -22.20
CA LYS A 133 -18.04 38.83 -22.00
C LYS A 133 -17.59 38.98 -20.55
N ASN A 134 -17.79 40.16 -19.94
CA ASN A 134 -17.41 40.40 -18.54
C ASN A 134 -18.12 39.46 -17.55
N LEU A 135 -19.38 39.08 -17.82
CA LEU A 135 -20.13 38.11 -17.01
C LEU A 135 -19.60 36.68 -17.22
N GLN A 136 -19.28 36.28 -18.45
CA GLN A 136 -18.63 34.99 -18.72
C GLN A 136 -17.24 34.88 -18.07
N ASP A 137 -16.43 35.93 -18.15
CA ASP A 137 -15.12 36.00 -17.49
C ASP A 137 -15.26 35.99 -15.94
N SER A 138 -16.33 36.60 -15.40
CA SER A 138 -16.69 36.54 -13.96
C SER A 138 -17.07 35.12 -13.52
N ALA A 139 -18.01 34.47 -14.21
CA ALA A 139 -18.43 33.11 -13.91
C ALA A 139 -17.27 32.11 -14.03
N LYS A 140 -16.44 32.22 -15.08
CA LYS A 140 -15.25 31.38 -15.27
C LYS A 140 -14.21 31.57 -14.16
N LYS A 141 -14.04 32.80 -13.66
CA LYS A 141 -13.16 33.12 -12.52
C LYS A 141 -13.67 32.59 -11.17
N GLN A 142 -14.97 32.31 -11.05
CA GLN A 142 -15.53 31.60 -9.88
C GLN A 142 -15.40 30.07 -10.05
N LEU A 143 -15.56 29.56 -11.27
CA LEU A 143 -15.38 28.13 -11.59
C LEU A 143 -13.92 27.68 -11.45
N SER A 144 -12.94 28.54 -11.76
CA SER A 144 -11.51 28.29 -11.49
C SER A 144 -11.12 28.34 -10.01
N LYS A 145 -12.10 28.40 -9.12
CA LYS A 145 -11.97 28.18 -7.68
C LYS A 145 -12.76 26.96 -7.20
N THR A 146 -12.97 25.99 -8.09
CA THR A 146 -13.67 24.74 -7.77
C THR A 146 -12.83 23.57 -8.25
N THR A 147 -12.44 22.71 -7.31
CA THR A 147 -11.78 21.43 -7.61
C THR A 147 -12.75 20.28 -7.38
N ILE A 148 -12.86 19.40 -8.37
CA ILE A 148 -13.55 18.13 -8.26
C ILE A 148 -12.50 17.04 -7.98
N VAL A 149 -12.60 16.37 -6.84
CA VAL A 149 -11.82 15.17 -6.51
C VAL A 149 -12.69 13.96 -6.85
N VAL A 150 -12.22 13.04 -7.68
CA VAL A 150 -12.97 11.83 -8.09
C VAL A 150 -12.14 10.58 -7.93
N ALA A 151 -12.67 9.60 -7.20
CA ALA A 151 -12.29 8.21 -7.36
C ALA A 151 -13.35 7.49 -8.23
N PRO A 152 -13.05 7.13 -9.49
CA PRO A 152 -14.01 6.45 -10.34
C PRO A 152 -14.40 5.10 -9.76
N TRP A 153 -15.70 4.80 -9.72
CA TRP A 153 -16.19 3.52 -9.21
C TRP A 153 -15.66 2.33 -10.02
N THR A 154 -15.43 1.23 -9.32
CA THR A 154 -15.03 -0.09 -9.84
C THR A 154 -15.86 -1.16 -9.14
N ASN A 155 -16.14 -2.26 -9.85
CA ASN A 155 -16.70 -3.44 -9.21
C ASN A 155 -15.61 -4.08 -8.33
N LYS A 156 -15.93 -4.40 -7.07
CA LYS A 156 -14.96 -4.91 -6.10
C LYS A 156 -14.75 -6.44 -6.17
N ASN A 157 -15.63 -7.20 -6.83
CA ASN A 157 -15.46 -8.63 -7.20
C ASN A 157 -14.81 -9.58 -6.15
N GLY A 158 -15.03 -9.35 -4.85
CA GLY A 158 -14.40 -10.14 -3.76
C GLY A 158 -12.92 -9.82 -3.51
N HIS A 159 -12.31 -8.91 -4.27
CA HIS A 159 -10.91 -8.48 -4.10
C HIS A 159 -10.76 -7.29 -3.13
N ASN A 160 -11.81 -6.94 -2.37
CA ASN A 160 -11.78 -5.92 -1.32
C ASN A 160 -10.87 -6.30 -0.13
N ASN A 161 -10.37 -7.53 -0.10
CA ASN A 161 -9.31 -8.03 0.78
C ASN A 161 -8.07 -7.11 0.87
N TYR A 162 -7.72 -6.44 -0.24
CA TYR A 162 -6.60 -5.48 -0.29
C TYR A 162 -7.04 -4.02 -0.07
N GLY A 163 -8.33 -3.77 0.17
CA GLY A 163 -8.90 -2.45 0.38
C GLY A 163 -9.61 -1.87 -0.84
N ASP A 164 -10.46 -0.88 -0.57
CA ASP A 164 -11.53 -0.43 -1.46
C ASP A 164 -11.07 0.45 -2.63
N TYR A 165 -9.78 0.74 -2.69
CA TYR A 165 -9.17 1.69 -3.63
C TYR A 165 -7.84 1.23 -4.23
N VAL A 166 -7.47 -0.04 -4.02
CA VAL A 166 -6.41 -0.70 -4.79
C VAL A 166 -6.84 -0.79 -6.25
N THR A 167 -5.98 -0.30 -7.14
CA THR A 167 -6.24 -0.26 -8.58
C THR A 167 -6.37 -1.68 -9.12
N GLN A 168 -7.59 -2.04 -9.51
CA GLN A 168 -7.91 -3.34 -10.09
C GLN A 168 -7.37 -3.45 -11.52
N PRO A 169 -6.99 -4.66 -11.97
CA PRO A 169 -6.61 -4.91 -13.38
C PRO A 169 -7.80 -4.77 -14.33
N ASP A 170 -7.52 -4.50 -15.60
CA ASP A 170 -8.53 -4.18 -16.62
C ASP A 170 -9.41 -5.40 -17.02
N SER A 171 -8.94 -6.64 -16.83
CA SER A 171 -9.59 -7.88 -17.31
C SER A 171 -10.90 -8.29 -16.60
N ASN A 172 -11.53 -7.38 -15.83
CA ASN A 172 -12.83 -7.64 -15.17
C ASN A 172 -14.04 -7.57 -16.12
N SER A 173 -13.83 -7.45 -17.44
CA SER A 173 -14.89 -7.50 -18.46
C SER A 173 -15.60 -8.86 -18.52
N ASP A 174 -14.85 -9.95 -18.34
CA ASP A 174 -15.25 -11.29 -18.82
C ASP A 174 -16.26 -12.00 -17.91
N GLN A 175 -16.69 -11.34 -16.82
CA GLN A 175 -17.75 -11.80 -15.92
C GLN A 175 -19.06 -11.02 -16.04
N LEU A 176 -19.11 -9.96 -16.86
CA LEU A 176 -20.30 -9.15 -17.09
C LEU A 176 -21.01 -9.61 -18.38
N ASN A 177 -22.35 -9.53 -18.39
CA ASN A 177 -23.11 -9.74 -19.62
C ASN A 177 -23.07 -8.50 -20.52
N ASP A 178 -23.43 -8.68 -21.80
CA ASP A 178 -23.41 -7.62 -22.82
C ASP A 178 -24.14 -6.33 -22.41
N ASP A 179 -25.22 -6.41 -21.63
CA ASP A 179 -26.01 -5.24 -21.24
C ASP A 179 -25.40 -4.51 -20.04
N ASP A 180 -24.86 -5.24 -19.05
CA ASP A 180 -24.07 -4.65 -17.97
C ASP A 180 -22.77 -4.01 -18.48
N LEU A 181 -22.13 -4.62 -19.49
CA LEU A 181 -20.97 -4.02 -20.19
C LEU A 181 -21.33 -2.70 -20.88
N LYS A 182 -22.46 -2.65 -21.63
CA LYS A 182 -22.96 -1.40 -22.24
C LYS A 182 -23.28 -0.35 -21.18
N ASN A 183 -23.99 -0.72 -20.12
CA ASN A 183 -24.33 0.17 -19.00
C ASN A 183 -23.07 0.76 -18.34
N GLN A 184 -22.01 -0.05 -18.18
CA GLN A 184 -20.74 0.41 -17.63
C GLN A 184 -19.97 1.32 -18.59
N GLU A 185 -19.94 1.02 -19.90
CA GLU A 185 -19.33 1.91 -20.89
C GLU A 185 -20.10 3.25 -21.05
N GLU A 186 -21.44 3.24 -21.03
CA GLU A 186 -22.23 4.47 -21.02
C GLU A 186 -21.95 5.31 -19.77
N ALA A 187 -21.83 4.69 -18.60
CA ALA A 187 -21.50 5.37 -17.36
C ALA A 187 -20.07 5.95 -17.35
N GLU A 188 -19.09 5.22 -17.87
CA GLU A 188 -17.69 5.69 -18.02
C GLU A 188 -17.61 6.84 -19.06
N ASN A 189 -18.33 6.75 -20.18
CA ASN A 189 -18.42 7.83 -21.16
C ASN A 189 -19.13 9.08 -20.61
N ARG A 190 -20.18 8.91 -19.80
CA ARG A 190 -20.84 10.00 -19.06
C ARG A 190 -19.88 10.66 -18.07
N LEU A 191 -19.09 9.87 -17.33
CA LEU A 191 -18.09 10.35 -16.39
C LEU A 191 -17.03 11.22 -17.09
N SER A 192 -16.37 10.69 -18.12
CA SER A 192 -15.39 11.44 -18.93
C SER A 192 -15.98 12.71 -19.53
N SER A 193 -17.21 12.66 -20.04
CA SER A 193 -17.90 13.82 -20.63
C SER A 193 -18.22 14.92 -19.60
N ALA A 194 -18.66 14.55 -18.40
CA ALA A 194 -18.97 15.50 -17.33
C ALA A 194 -17.70 16.17 -16.77
N LEU A 195 -16.62 15.42 -16.58
CA LEU A 195 -15.33 15.96 -16.12
C LEU A 195 -14.67 16.86 -17.18
N GLU A 196 -14.78 16.50 -18.46
CA GLU A 196 -14.30 17.33 -19.57
C GLU A 196 -15.11 18.63 -19.72
N LEU A 197 -16.44 18.59 -19.48
CA LEU A 197 -17.27 19.79 -19.38
C LEU A 197 -16.83 20.69 -18.21
N ALA A 198 -16.53 20.11 -17.04
CA ALA A 198 -16.05 20.84 -15.87
C ALA A 198 -14.74 21.59 -16.18
N LYS A 199 -13.76 20.92 -16.79
CA LYS A 199 -12.48 21.53 -17.19
C LYS A 199 -12.63 22.61 -18.25
N LYS A 200 -13.48 22.40 -19.26
CA LYS A 200 -13.82 23.42 -20.27
C LYS A 200 -14.46 24.67 -19.67
N ALA A 201 -15.33 24.48 -18.67
CA ALA A 201 -15.95 25.57 -17.91
C ALA A 201 -14.97 26.29 -16.97
N GLY A 202 -13.86 25.65 -16.61
CA GLY A 202 -12.73 26.23 -15.87
C GLY A 202 -12.48 25.61 -14.50
N MET A 203 -13.23 24.58 -14.10
CA MET A 203 -12.97 23.82 -12.86
C MET A 203 -11.70 22.97 -13.00
N HIS A 204 -11.08 22.62 -11.87
CA HIS A 204 -9.98 21.67 -11.80
C HIS A 204 -10.47 20.27 -11.46
N VAL A 205 -9.78 19.23 -11.93
CA VAL A 205 -10.11 17.83 -11.60
C VAL A 205 -8.88 17.09 -11.07
N VAL A 206 -8.99 16.54 -9.87
CA VAL A 206 -8.05 15.62 -9.23
C VAL A 206 -8.65 14.22 -9.29
N MET A 207 -7.89 13.22 -9.71
CA MET A 207 -8.34 11.82 -9.70
C MET A 207 -7.59 10.98 -8.68
N LEU A 208 -8.26 9.95 -8.14
CA LEU A 208 -7.70 9.00 -7.17
C LEU A 208 -7.84 7.56 -7.72
N SER A 209 -6.90 6.68 -7.36
CA SER A 209 -6.84 5.27 -7.76
C SER A 209 -6.63 5.05 -9.27
N ARG A 210 -7.65 5.29 -10.11
CA ARG A 210 -7.60 5.11 -11.58
C ARG A 210 -7.97 6.36 -12.36
N LEU A 211 -7.59 6.38 -13.65
CA LEU A 211 -8.11 7.33 -14.63
C LEU A 211 -9.46 6.88 -15.20
N SER A 212 -10.14 7.80 -15.88
CA SER A 212 -11.33 7.52 -16.66
C SER A 212 -11.01 7.50 -18.16
N LYS A 213 -11.68 6.62 -18.93
CA LYS A 213 -11.38 6.33 -20.34
C LYS A 213 -11.37 7.61 -21.18
N GLY A 214 -10.18 7.97 -21.70
CA GLY A 214 -9.97 9.14 -22.57
C GLY A 214 -9.87 10.51 -21.88
N PHE A 215 -10.04 10.61 -20.56
CA PHE A 215 -10.03 11.88 -19.83
C PHE A 215 -8.65 12.21 -19.22
N LYS A 216 -8.35 13.52 -19.07
CA LYS A 216 -7.05 14.00 -18.52
C LYS A 216 -7.25 14.98 -17.35
N PRO A 217 -7.09 14.52 -16.09
CA PRO A 217 -7.16 15.39 -14.92
C PRO A 217 -5.99 16.37 -14.85
N ASP A 218 -6.03 17.27 -13.86
CA ASP A 218 -4.94 18.18 -13.51
C ASP A 218 -3.82 17.40 -12.79
N ILE A 219 -4.18 16.38 -12.01
CA ILE A 219 -3.29 15.38 -11.41
C ILE A 219 -4.06 14.09 -11.07
N LEU A 220 -3.38 12.94 -11.17
CA LEU A 220 -3.80 11.66 -10.62
C LEU A 220 -2.99 11.37 -9.35
N PHE A 221 -3.65 11.05 -8.23
CA PHE A 221 -3.05 10.32 -7.12
C PHE A 221 -3.24 8.84 -7.40
N ASN A 222 -2.18 8.21 -7.88
CA ASN A 222 -2.17 6.77 -8.14
C ASN A 222 -1.88 6.04 -6.83
N LEU A 223 -2.76 5.11 -6.49
CA LEU A 223 -2.74 4.37 -5.24
C LEU A 223 -2.07 3.00 -5.48
N SER A 224 -2.22 2.07 -4.55
CA SER A 224 -1.61 0.74 -4.63
C SER A 224 -2.19 -0.07 -5.76
N SER A 225 -1.33 -0.83 -6.43
CA SER A 225 -1.69 -1.90 -7.35
C SER A 225 -1.17 -3.23 -6.79
N ALA A 226 -1.72 -4.35 -7.27
CA ALA A 226 -1.25 -5.70 -6.91
C ALA A 226 0.28 -5.83 -6.96
N GLN A 227 0.91 -5.34 -8.04
CA GLN A 227 2.37 -5.36 -8.21
C GLN A 227 3.10 -4.60 -7.11
N ARG A 228 2.59 -3.45 -6.65
CA ARG A 228 3.24 -2.69 -5.57
C ARG A 228 3.04 -3.34 -4.19
N ILE A 229 1.92 -4.02 -3.98
CA ILE A 229 1.61 -4.82 -2.78
C ILE A 229 2.57 -6.02 -2.66
N GLY A 230 2.84 -6.70 -3.78
CA GLY A 230 3.85 -7.77 -3.84
C GLY A 230 5.28 -7.26 -3.64
N GLU A 231 5.64 -6.15 -4.30
CA GLU A 231 6.99 -5.55 -4.21
C GLU A 231 7.34 -5.09 -2.79
N ILE A 232 6.42 -4.42 -2.07
CA ILE A 232 6.72 -3.93 -0.71
C ILE A 232 6.92 -5.09 0.29
N GLN A 233 6.17 -6.18 0.17
CA GLN A 233 6.31 -7.34 1.05
C GLN A 233 7.61 -8.10 0.77
N ALA A 234 7.92 -8.35 -0.51
CA ALA A 234 9.19 -8.96 -0.88
C ALA A 234 10.39 -8.09 -0.44
N TYR A 235 10.32 -6.76 -0.63
CA TYR A 235 11.40 -5.85 -0.26
C TYR A 235 11.62 -5.79 1.26
N THR A 236 10.55 -5.68 2.04
CA THR A 236 10.65 -5.64 3.50
C THR A 236 11.15 -6.97 4.07
N LEU A 237 10.69 -8.12 3.55
CA LEU A 237 11.20 -9.44 3.92
C LEU A 237 12.71 -9.58 3.63
N VAL A 238 13.15 -9.22 2.43
CA VAL A 238 14.56 -9.25 2.01
C VAL A 238 15.46 -8.42 2.95
N GLN A 239 14.97 -7.27 3.41
CA GLN A 239 15.69 -6.38 4.32
C GLN A 239 15.75 -6.97 5.75
N LYS A 240 14.65 -7.54 6.26
CA LYS A 240 14.59 -8.19 7.59
C LYS A 240 15.48 -9.45 7.66
N LEU A 241 15.46 -10.26 6.61
CA LEU A 241 16.37 -11.40 6.41
C LEU A 241 17.85 -10.99 6.20
N ALA A 242 18.11 -9.70 5.93
CA ALA A 242 19.42 -9.13 5.65
C ALA A 242 20.19 -9.89 4.55
N LEU A 243 19.54 -10.18 3.41
CA LEU A 243 20.12 -10.99 2.33
C LEU A 243 21.37 -10.36 1.69
N ASN A 244 21.58 -9.05 1.89
CA ASN A 244 22.84 -8.37 1.56
C ASN A 244 24.07 -8.90 2.34
N GLN A 245 23.87 -9.78 3.33
CA GLN A 245 24.87 -10.47 4.14
C GLN A 245 24.77 -12.01 4.09
N ALA A 246 23.82 -12.57 3.32
CA ALA A 246 23.75 -14.02 3.10
C ALA A 246 24.94 -14.53 2.26
N SER A 247 25.21 -15.84 2.31
CA SER A 247 26.18 -16.51 1.43
C SER A 247 25.58 -17.78 0.83
N LYS A 248 26.22 -18.33 -0.21
CA LYS A 248 25.80 -19.60 -0.83
C LYS A 248 25.91 -20.80 0.12
N ASP A 249 26.72 -20.67 1.17
CA ASP A 249 26.93 -21.66 2.24
C ASP A 249 25.92 -21.51 3.39
N ASN A 250 25.08 -20.47 3.34
CA ASN A 250 24.01 -20.21 4.30
C ASN A 250 22.88 -19.39 3.61
N PRO A 251 22.21 -19.97 2.59
CA PRO A 251 21.13 -19.31 1.86
C PRO A 251 19.87 -19.22 2.73
N LYS A 252 18.94 -18.34 2.36
CA LYS A 252 17.67 -18.16 3.09
C LYS A 252 16.51 -18.91 2.44
N SER A 253 15.68 -19.50 3.29
CA SER A 253 14.54 -20.32 2.93
C SER A 253 13.25 -19.49 2.95
N VAL A 254 12.62 -19.30 1.79
CA VAL A 254 11.43 -18.45 1.65
C VAL A 254 10.33 -19.14 0.86
N GLU A 255 9.12 -19.12 1.40
CA GLU A 255 7.89 -19.48 0.67
C GLU A 255 7.08 -18.25 0.27
N VAL A 256 6.32 -18.40 -0.81
CA VAL A 256 5.31 -17.43 -1.25
C VAL A 256 3.97 -18.14 -1.29
N LEU A 257 2.98 -17.61 -0.58
CA LEU A 257 1.59 -17.99 -0.66
C LEU A 257 0.88 -16.88 -1.41
N LEU A 258 0.30 -17.20 -2.56
CA LEU A 258 -0.33 -16.24 -3.46
C LEU A 258 -1.85 -16.45 -3.46
N PRO A 259 -2.64 -15.61 -2.75
CA PRO A 259 -4.07 -15.86 -2.51
C PRO A 259 -4.92 -15.58 -3.75
N CYS A 260 -5.57 -16.62 -4.28
CA CYS A 260 -6.39 -16.54 -5.48
C CYS A 260 -7.86 -16.84 -5.13
N HIS A 261 -8.68 -15.80 -5.02
CA HIS A 261 -10.06 -15.86 -4.54
C HIS A 261 -11.08 -16.05 -5.69
N ASN A 262 -12.31 -16.48 -5.38
CA ASN A 262 -13.45 -16.74 -6.30
C ASN A 262 -13.49 -18.12 -7.00
N GLN A 263 -13.12 -19.22 -6.35
CA GLN A 263 -13.24 -20.57 -6.95
C GLN A 263 -14.59 -21.27 -6.67
N LYS A 264 -15.68 -20.77 -7.26
CA LYS A 264 -17.01 -21.45 -7.26
C LYS A 264 -17.10 -22.68 -8.20
N GLN A 265 -15.99 -23.37 -8.47
CA GLN A 265 -15.97 -24.62 -9.24
C GLN A 265 -15.17 -25.68 -8.48
N ASN A 266 -15.71 -26.90 -8.44
CA ASN A 266 -15.23 -27.97 -7.57
C ASN A 266 -13.83 -28.46 -7.96
N VAL A 267 -12.78 -27.97 -7.30
CA VAL A 267 -11.43 -28.55 -7.43
C VAL A 267 -10.72 -28.57 -6.08
N HIS A 268 -10.42 -29.78 -5.57
CA HIS A 268 -9.31 -29.98 -4.62
C HIS A 268 -8.00 -29.77 -5.40
N PHE A 269 -7.66 -28.51 -5.70
CA PHE A 269 -6.54 -28.20 -6.57
C PHE A 269 -5.25 -28.13 -5.75
N HIS A 270 -4.60 -29.27 -5.55
CA HIS A 270 -3.16 -29.28 -5.27
C HIS A 270 -2.42 -28.72 -6.49
N VAL A 271 -2.26 -27.39 -6.57
CA VAL A 271 -1.51 -26.70 -7.66
C VAL A 271 0.00 -26.91 -7.44
N GLY A 272 0.42 -28.17 -7.47
CA GLY A 272 1.70 -28.64 -6.94
C GLY A 272 2.13 -29.96 -7.59
N ILE A 273 2.40 -29.87 -8.90
CA ILE A 273 2.88 -30.92 -9.83
C ILE A 273 3.14 -32.28 -9.16
N ASN A 274 2.13 -33.14 -9.16
CA ASN A 274 2.30 -34.56 -8.88
C ASN A 274 1.48 -35.39 -9.86
N LYS A 275 2.20 -36.11 -10.74
CA LYS A 275 1.64 -37.26 -11.45
C LYS A 275 1.38 -38.40 -10.45
N ARG A 276 0.31 -38.31 -9.66
CA ARG A 276 -0.34 -39.53 -9.17
C ARG A 276 -0.90 -40.26 -10.39
N THR A 277 -0.69 -41.57 -10.44
CA THR A 277 -0.96 -42.43 -11.60
C THR A 277 -2.43 -42.40 -12.03
N ILE A 278 -2.74 -41.54 -13.00
CA ILE A 278 -3.93 -41.67 -13.84
C ILE A 278 -3.61 -42.74 -14.88
N ASN A 279 -4.42 -43.79 -14.95
CA ASN A 279 -4.28 -44.83 -15.96
C ASN A 279 -4.56 -44.24 -17.36
N SER A 280 -3.79 -44.67 -18.35
CA SER A 280 -3.45 -43.87 -19.54
C SER A 280 -4.50 -43.83 -20.65
N GLU A 281 -5.79 -43.68 -20.31
CA GLU A 281 -6.89 -43.67 -21.29
C GLU A 281 -7.80 -42.43 -21.18
N ASP A 282 -7.94 -41.80 -20.01
CA ASP A 282 -8.92 -40.71 -19.77
C ASP A 282 -8.35 -39.30 -19.97
N SER A 283 -7.53 -39.12 -21.01
CA SER A 283 -6.70 -37.90 -21.22
C SER A 283 -7.42 -36.73 -21.92
N LEU A 284 -8.74 -36.59 -21.75
CA LEU A 284 -9.53 -35.51 -22.39
C LEU A 284 -9.95 -34.38 -21.43
N TYR A 285 -9.64 -34.48 -20.14
CA TYR A 285 -9.82 -33.38 -19.20
C TYR A 285 -8.68 -32.36 -19.38
N LYS A 286 -8.90 -31.34 -20.22
CA LYS A 286 -8.16 -30.09 -20.10
C LYS A 286 -8.33 -29.57 -18.67
N THR A 287 -7.22 -29.29 -17.99
CA THR A 287 -7.26 -28.36 -16.85
C THR A 287 -7.88 -27.04 -17.33
N PRO A 288 -8.89 -26.48 -16.64
CA PRO A 288 -9.39 -25.15 -16.96
C PRO A 288 -8.25 -24.14 -16.94
N ASP A 289 -8.29 -23.15 -17.84
CA ASP A 289 -7.37 -22.01 -17.80
C ASP A 289 -7.74 -21.13 -16.60
N PHE A 290 -7.22 -21.52 -15.44
CA PHE A 290 -7.21 -20.69 -14.23
C PHE A 290 -6.33 -19.47 -14.48
N ASP A 291 -6.91 -18.27 -14.51
CA ASP A 291 -6.19 -17.01 -14.63
C ASP A 291 -6.70 -16.00 -13.61
N ASP A 292 -5.78 -15.24 -13.02
CA ASP A 292 -6.04 -14.21 -12.00
C ASP A 292 -4.98 -13.12 -12.22
N GLU A 293 -5.38 -12.05 -12.92
CA GLU A 293 -4.48 -10.97 -13.27
C GLU A 293 -3.98 -10.21 -12.02
N PHE A 294 -4.77 -10.14 -10.94
CA PHE A 294 -4.34 -9.51 -9.70
C PHE A 294 -3.20 -10.32 -9.07
N SER A 295 -3.40 -11.63 -8.90
CA SER A 295 -2.39 -12.54 -8.34
C SER A 295 -1.14 -12.61 -9.21
N LYS A 296 -1.29 -12.65 -10.54
CA LYS A 296 -0.17 -12.56 -11.49
C LYS A 296 0.64 -11.27 -11.28
N LEU A 297 -0.01 -10.10 -11.29
CA LEU A 297 0.66 -8.81 -11.13
C LEU A 297 1.32 -8.68 -9.74
N ALA A 298 0.69 -9.20 -8.68
CA ALA A 298 1.31 -9.28 -7.36
C ALA A 298 2.57 -10.15 -7.36
N PHE A 299 2.54 -11.30 -8.04
CA PHE A 299 3.71 -12.15 -8.19
C PHE A 299 4.82 -11.50 -9.02
N GLU A 300 4.50 -10.76 -10.10
CA GLU A 300 5.49 -9.95 -10.82
C GLU A 300 6.22 -8.98 -9.88
N GLY A 301 5.49 -8.33 -8.97
CA GLY A 301 6.03 -7.46 -7.93
C GLY A 301 6.96 -8.17 -6.95
N ILE A 302 6.58 -9.37 -6.50
CA ILE A 302 7.41 -10.22 -5.65
C ILE A 302 8.67 -10.67 -6.41
N TRP A 303 8.51 -11.22 -7.61
CA TRP A 303 9.61 -11.84 -8.36
C TRP A 303 10.65 -10.82 -8.81
N LYS A 304 10.22 -9.60 -9.18
CA LYS A 304 11.09 -8.43 -9.42
C LYS A 304 12.12 -8.21 -8.29
N VAL A 305 11.75 -8.48 -7.05
CA VAL A 305 12.62 -8.32 -5.86
C VAL A 305 13.36 -9.60 -5.50
N LEU A 306 12.71 -10.77 -5.57
CA LEU A 306 13.30 -12.05 -5.12
C LEU A 306 14.24 -12.69 -6.15
N LYS A 307 13.99 -12.52 -7.45
CA LYS A 307 14.70 -13.18 -8.56
C LYS A 307 16.24 -13.11 -8.44
N PRO A 308 16.89 -11.96 -8.16
CA PRO A 308 18.35 -11.89 -8.02
C PRO A 308 18.91 -12.76 -6.89
N TYR A 309 18.14 -13.05 -5.84
CA TYR A 309 18.56 -13.89 -4.71
C TYR A 309 18.41 -15.38 -5.03
N PHE A 310 17.39 -15.78 -5.81
CA PHE A 310 17.28 -17.14 -6.35
C PHE A 310 18.37 -17.42 -7.41
N GLU A 311 18.57 -16.52 -8.37
CA GLU A 311 19.60 -16.62 -9.41
C GLU A 311 21.02 -16.71 -8.81
N SER A 312 21.30 -15.92 -7.77
CA SER A 312 22.60 -15.94 -7.07
C SER A 312 22.75 -17.06 -6.05
N GLY A 313 21.72 -17.88 -5.79
CA GLY A 313 21.75 -18.96 -4.80
C GLY A 313 21.88 -18.46 -3.36
N LEU A 314 21.38 -17.25 -3.07
CA LEU A 314 21.26 -16.69 -1.72
C LEU A 314 19.87 -16.93 -1.11
N MET A 315 18.89 -17.31 -1.93
CA MET A 315 17.54 -17.72 -1.52
C MET A 315 17.14 -19.03 -2.21
N PHE A 316 16.31 -19.84 -1.55
CA PHE A 316 15.62 -21.00 -2.11
C PHE A 316 14.22 -21.16 -1.49
N SER A 317 13.35 -21.93 -2.15
CA SER A 317 12.03 -22.32 -1.62
C SER A 317 12.10 -23.75 -1.06
N PRO A 318 11.76 -23.98 0.22
CA PRO A 318 11.69 -25.33 0.83
C PRO A 318 10.79 -26.32 0.08
N SER A 319 9.72 -25.84 -0.54
CA SER A 319 8.83 -26.68 -1.35
C SER A 319 9.35 -26.95 -2.77
N GLY A 320 10.28 -26.14 -3.26
CA GLY A 320 10.75 -26.18 -4.65
C GLY A 320 9.79 -25.54 -5.66
N LYS A 321 8.66 -24.95 -5.23
CA LYS A 321 7.71 -24.24 -6.12
C LYS A 321 8.36 -23.06 -6.87
N LEU A 322 9.40 -22.46 -6.28
CA LEU A 322 10.25 -21.43 -6.92
C LEU A 322 11.72 -21.87 -6.94
N ASN A 323 12.42 -21.59 -8.02
CA ASN A 323 13.84 -21.91 -8.17
C ASN A 323 14.57 -20.90 -9.10
N LYS A 324 15.88 -21.07 -9.29
CA LYS A 324 16.74 -20.18 -10.11
C LYS A 324 16.33 -20.04 -11.58
N ASN A 325 15.51 -20.95 -12.12
CA ASN A 325 14.99 -20.90 -13.49
C ASN A 325 13.57 -20.30 -13.57
N SER A 326 12.93 -19.99 -12.43
CA SER A 326 11.57 -19.45 -12.40
C SER A 326 11.49 -18.04 -12.99
N THR A 327 10.33 -17.75 -13.56
CA THR A 327 9.99 -16.49 -14.22
C THR A 327 8.74 -15.89 -13.60
N GLU A 328 8.47 -14.64 -13.93
CA GLU A 328 7.22 -13.94 -13.70
C GLU A 328 5.96 -14.73 -14.13
N ASN A 329 6.07 -15.65 -15.10
CA ASN A 329 4.95 -16.49 -15.56
C ASN A 329 4.70 -17.71 -14.65
N ASP A 330 5.62 -18.05 -13.75
CA ASP A 330 5.53 -19.19 -12.83
C ASP A 330 4.64 -18.94 -11.60
N TRP A 331 3.89 -17.83 -11.56
CA TRP A 331 3.01 -17.44 -10.45
C TRP A 331 2.03 -18.55 -10.02
N LYS A 332 1.54 -19.35 -10.98
CA LYS A 332 0.63 -20.48 -10.72
C LYS A 332 1.27 -21.57 -9.83
N ASN A 333 2.61 -21.67 -9.74
CA ASN A 333 3.27 -22.61 -8.84
C ASN A 333 3.14 -22.23 -7.36
N VAL A 334 2.89 -20.96 -7.05
CA VAL A 334 2.75 -20.44 -5.67
C VAL A 334 1.32 -20.03 -5.31
N ALA A 335 0.42 -19.97 -6.29
CA ALA A 335 -1.02 -19.79 -6.13
C ALA A 335 -1.63 -20.78 -5.13
N ILE A 336 -2.57 -20.29 -4.32
CA ILE A 336 -3.33 -21.08 -3.34
C ILE A 336 -4.81 -20.68 -3.36
N ASP A 337 -5.69 -21.64 -3.04
CA ASP A 337 -7.02 -21.34 -2.52
C ASP A 337 -6.87 -20.80 -1.10
N ALA A 338 -7.39 -19.59 -0.87
CA ALA A 338 -7.42 -18.90 0.41
C ALA A 338 -8.85 -18.61 0.91
N ASP A 339 -9.89 -18.94 0.11
CA ASP A 339 -11.30 -18.79 0.50
C ASP A 339 -11.63 -19.72 1.70
N ASN A 340 -10.81 -20.75 1.95
CA ASN A 340 -10.92 -21.72 3.03
C ASN A 340 -9.60 -21.90 3.81
N SER A 341 -9.66 -21.94 5.15
CA SER A 341 -8.49 -22.16 6.01
C SER A 341 -7.87 -23.55 5.87
N ASP A 342 -8.68 -24.58 5.61
CA ASP A 342 -8.18 -25.95 5.51
C ASP A 342 -7.36 -26.13 4.22
N SER A 343 -7.72 -25.43 3.13
CA SER A 343 -6.96 -25.41 1.88
C SER A 343 -5.55 -24.83 2.07
N VAL A 344 -5.42 -23.73 2.83
CA VAL A 344 -4.13 -23.10 3.17
C VAL A 344 -3.28 -24.04 4.05
N LYS A 345 -3.91 -24.73 4.99
CA LYS A 345 -3.26 -25.74 5.83
C LYS A 345 -2.77 -26.94 5.02
N GLU A 346 -3.60 -27.53 4.16
CA GLU A 346 -3.22 -28.66 3.29
C GLU A 346 -2.01 -28.33 2.41
N GLU A 347 -1.97 -27.12 1.84
CA GLU A 347 -0.83 -26.69 1.01
C GLU A 347 0.44 -26.46 1.86
N LEU A 348 0.33 -25.90 3.07
CA LEU A 348 1.48 -25.75 3.98
C LEU A 348 2.00 -27.11 4.46
N GLU A 349 1.12 -28.05 4.81
CA GLU A 349 1.49 -29.44 5.08
C GLU A 349 2.18 -30.09 3.86
N PHE A 350 1.62 -29.89 2.66
CA PHE A 350 2.18 -30.43 1.42
C PHE A 350 3.60 -29.91 1.14
N ARG A 351 3.83 -28.61 1.39
CA ARG A 351 5.10 -27.90 1.15
C ARG A 351 6.17 -28.21 2.21
N LEU A 352 5.79 -28.25 3.48
CA LEU A 352 6.72 -28.22 4.62
C LEU A 352 6.96 -29.58 5.30
N ILE A 353 6.09 -30.59 5.14
CA ILE A 353 6.29 -31.93 5.73
C ILE A 353 7.19 -32.81 4.84
N GLU A 354 8.15 -33.49 5.46
CA GLU A 354 8.99 -34.52 4.84
C GLU A 354 8.33 -35.90 4.87
N LYS A 355 7.84 -36.37 3.72
CA LYS A 355 6.99 -37.56 3.57
C LYS A 355 7.70 -38.92 3.71
N ASN A 356 8.94 -38.95 4.22
CA ASN A 356 9.84 -40.12 4.21
C ASN A 356 10.17 -40.72 5.59
N SER A 357 9.77 -40.11 6.71
CA SER A 357 10.20 -40.52 8.06
C SER A 357 9.16 -41.35 8.82
N SER A 358 9.57 -42.52 9.33
CA SER A 358 8.68 -43.46 10.03
C SER A 358 8.39 -43.13 11.50
N LYS A 359 8.91 -42.01 12.04
CA LYS A 359 8.67 -41.52 13.41
C LYS A 359 8.75 -39.99 13.44
N ALA A 360 7.68 -39.35 13.91
CA ALA A 360 7.42 -37.90 13.84
C ALA A 360 7.36 -37.37 12.39
N THR A 361 6.40 -36.49 12.12
CA THR A 361 6.30 -35.74 10.85
C THR A 361 7.38 -34.64 10.86
N PRO A 362 8.46 -34.76 10.08
CA PRO A 362 9.54 -33.77 10.13
C PRO A 362 9.15 -32.55 9.31
N THR A 363 9.38 -31.37 9.86
CA THR A 363 9.15 -30.11 9.14
C THR A 363 10.46 -29.51 8.64
N LYS A 364 10.45 -29.03 7.40
CA LYS A 364 11.53 -28.25 6.81
C LYS A 364 11.71 -26.91 7.52
N HIS A 365 12.92 -26.39 7.54
CA HIS A 365 13.16 -25.00 7.95
C HIS A 365 12.59 -24.01 6.92
N VAL A 366 12.07 -22.88 7.41
CA VAL A 366 11.64 -21.73 6.61
C VAL A 366 11.97 -20.45 7.40
N ASP A 367 12.73 -19.54 6.79
CA ASP A 367 13.10 -18.25 7.39
C ASP A 367 12.01 -17.19 7.20
N GLY A 368 11.21 -17.28 6.14
CA GLY A 368 10.18 -16.31 5.83
C GLY A 368 9.07 -16.79 4.89
N ILE A 369 7.89 -16.20 5.03
CA ILE A 369 6.71 -16.46 4.20
C ILE A 369 6.10 -15.11 3.79
N ILE A 370 5.89 -14.93 2.48
CA ILE A 370 5.01 -13.86 1.97
C ILE A 370 3.61 -14.45 1.88
N ALA A 371 2.67 -13.98 2.70
CA ALA A 371 1.26 -14.41 2.67
C ALA A 371 0.36 -13.50 1.80
N LEU A 372 0.92 -12.39 1.30
CA LEU A 372 0.29 -11.29 0.56
C LEU A 372 -0.81 -10.52 1.32
N GLU A 373 -1.55 -11.15 2.21
CA GLU A 373 -2.71 -10.59 2.93
C GLU A 373 -2.71 -10.98 4.43
N ASP A 374 -3.30 -10.16 5.31
CA ASP A 374 -3.40 -10.48 6.74
C ASP A 374 -4.36 -11.65 7.05
N GLN A 375 -5.44 -11.84 6.28
CA GLN A 375 -6.34 -12.99 6.49
C GLN A 375 -5.63 -14.32 6.22
N VAL A 376 -4.84 -14.36 5.14
CA VAL A 376 -3.98 -15.50 4.80
C VAL A 376 -2.79 -15.62 5.76
N THR A 377 -2.31 -14.52 6.32
CA THR A 377 -1.37 -14.56 7.45
C THR A 377 -1.99 -15.31 8.63
N MET A 378 -3.20 -14.97 9.10
CA MET A 378 -3.84 -15.68 10.23
C MET A 378 -4.11 -17.17 9.97
N GLN A 379 -4.47 -17.54 8.74
CA GLN A 379 -4.57 -18.95 8.31
C GLN A 379 -3.19 -19.64 8.38
N THR A 380 -2.16 -18.99 7.84
CA THR A 380 -0.76 -19.48 7.83
C THR A 380 -0.20 -19.66 9.24
N GLU A 381 -0.43 -18.69 10.14
CA GLU A 381 -0.02 -18.75 11.53
C GLU A 381 -0.62 -19.97 12.24
N SER A 382 -1.93 -20.19 12.06
CA SER A 382 -2.64 -21.33 12.64
C SER A 382 -2.08 -22.67 12.15
N ALA A 383 -1.88 -22.82 10.85
CA ALA A 383 -1.27 -24.02 10.25
C ALA A 383 0.17 -24.26 10.73
N LEU A 384 0.97 -23.19 10.91
CA LEU A 384 2.33 -23.30 11.46
C LEU A 384 2.35 -23.72 12.94
N GLU A 385 1.38 -23.30 13.76
CA GLU A 385 1.31 -23.76 15.15
C GLU A 385 1.03 -25.26 15.25
N GLU A 386 0.11 -25.76 14.43
CA GLU A 386 -0.26 -27.19 14.31
C GLU A 386 0.86 -28.05 13.72
N LEU A 387 1.56 -27.54 12.70
CA LEU A 387 2.82 -28.12 12.19
C LEU A 387 3.95 -28.12 13.23
N GLY A 388 3.77 -27.49 14.39
CA GLY A 388 4.70 -27.55 15.50
C GLY A 388 5.75 -26.43 15.51
N TYR A 389 5.65 -25.39 14.67
CA TYR A 389 6.59 -24.26 14.69
C TYR A 389 6.47 -23.43 15.98
N LYS A 390 7.61 -22.93 16.50
CA LYS A 390 7.71 -22.22 17.80
C LYS A 390 8.66 -21.02 17.72
N GLY A 391 8.44 -20.03 18.59
CA GLY A 391 9.12 -18.74 18.58
C GLY A 391 8.26 -17.62 17.99
N SER A 392 8.89 -16.51 17.59
CA SER A 392 8.27 -15.31 17.05
C SER A 392 9.01 -14.76 15.83
N SER A 393 8.28 -14.12 14.90
CA SER A 393 8.80 -13.25 13.85
C SER A 393 9.75 -12.14 14.37
N ALA A 394 9.61 -11.76 15.65
CA ALA A 394 10.48 -10.78 16.29
C ALA A 394 11.88 -11.33 16.62
N ASP A 395 12.01 -12.64 16.89
CA ASP A 395 13.28 -13.29 17.27
C ASP A 395 14.30 -13.27 16.11
N ILE A 396 13.82 -13.28 14.86
CA ILE A 396 14.68 -13.22 13.68
C ILE A 396 15.15 -11.77 13.49
N ASN A 397 16.38 -11.47 13.90
CA ASN A 397 17.09 -10.21 13.66
C ASN A 397 16.41 -8.96 14.29
N PRO A 398 16.74 -8.61 15.55
CA PRO A 398 16.05 -7.56 16.31
C PRO A 398 16.57 -6.12 16.07
N SER A 399 17.59 -5.92 15.23
CA SER A 399 18.20 -4.60 15.00
C SER A 399 17.93 -4.05 13.60
N PHE A 400 16.66 -3.77 13.29
CA PHE A 400 16.27 -3.03 12.09
C PHE A 400 15.05 -2.14 12.34
N THR A 401 15.13 -0.86 11.98
CA THR A 401 14.07 0.15 12.11
C THR A 401 13.42 0.43 10.76
N LEU A 402 12.11 0.19 10.63
CA LEU A 402 11.37 0.37 9.36
C LEU A 402 11.51 1.78 8.73
N PRO A 403 11.65 2.90 9.48
CA PRO A 403 11.91 4.21 8.88
C PRO A 403 13.14 4.28 7.95
N ASP A 404 14.16 3.43 8.14
CA ASP A 404 15.36 3.38 7.30
C ASP A 404 15.12 2.76 5.89
N ILE A 405 13.94 2.17 5.66
CA ILE A 405 13.52 1.56 4.39
C ILE A 405 12.75 2.54 3.49
N ILE A 406 11.85 3.34 4.06
CA ILE A 406 10.70 3.88 3.32
C ILE A 406 11.07 5.10 2.47
N GLY A 407 11.92 6.01 2.95
CA GLY A 407 12.26 7.27 2.26
C GLY A 407 13.10 7.15 0.98
N ASN A 408 13.10 5.98 0.33
CA ASN A 408 14.06 5.65 -0.72
C ASN A 408 13.48 4.75 -1.85
N PHE A 409 12.16 4.54 -1.91
CA PHE A 409 11.46 3.71 -2.90
C PHE A 409 11.73 4.15 -4.36
N ILE A 410 11.99 5.44 -4.58
CA ILE A 410 12.20 6.02 -5.92
C ILE A 410 13.67 6.45 -6.10
N GLY A 411 14.52 5.42 -6.28
CA GLY A 411 15.68 5.50 -7.18
C GLY A 411 16.86 6.39 -6.77
N LYS A 412 17.47 6.18 -5.59
CA LYS A 412 18.90 6.49 -5.33
C LYS A 412 19.45 5.86 -4.03
N ARG A 413 20.11 4.70 -4.13
CA ARG A 413 21.39 4.37 -3.42
C ARG A 413 21.85 2.96 -3.74
N ASN A 414 23.15 2.78 -3.93
CA ASN A 414 23.78 1.46 -3.81
C ASN A 414 23.80 1.05 -2.34
N LEU A 415 23.39 -0.18 -2.04
CA LEU A 415 23.40 -0.75 -0.68
C LEU A 415 24.85 -0.91 -0.19
N SER A 416 25.33 0.08 0.57
CA SER A 416 26.71 0.10 1.09
C SER A 416 26.91 -0.99 2.15
N LYS A 417 27.55 -2.09 1.73
CA LYS A 417 27.78 -3.30 2.54
C LYS A 417 28.54 -2.98 3.83
N LYS A 418 27.92 -3.27 4.98
CA LYS A 418 28.57 -3.40 6.29
C LYS A 418 28.26 -4.78 6.88
N ARG A 419 29.19 -5.30 7.67
CA ARG A 419 29.13 -6.65 8.26
C ARG A 419 28.59 -6.56 9.69
N VAL A 420 27.50 -7.25 9.98
CA VAL A 420 26.94 -7.40 11.33
C VAL A 420 27.69 -8.52 12.09
N PRO A 421 27.82 -8.46 13.44
CA PRO A 421 28.43 -9.51 14.24
C PRO A 421 27.68 -10.87 14.19
N LEU A 422 28.38 -11.94 14.56
CA LEU A 422 27.83 -13.30 14.61
C LEU A 422 26.88 -13.50 15.80
N PRO A 423 25.88 -14.40 15.70
CA PRO A 423 25.03 -14.79 16.84
C PRO A 423 25.82 -15.37 18.01
N SER A 424 25.39 -15.05 19.23
CA SER A 424 26.12 -15.30 20.49
C SER A 424 26.36 -16.77 20.87
N ASN A 425 25.75 -17.73 20.17
CA ASN A 425 25.70 -19.14 20.58
C ASN A 425 26.70 -20.08 19.89
N VAL A 426 27.66 -19.56 19.11
CA VAL A 426 28.75 -20.39 18.53
C VAL A 426 29.81 -20.71 19.59
N LYS A 427 29.54 -21.71 20.44
CA LYS A 427 30.57 -22.26 21.36
C LYS A 427 31.68 -22.96 20.56
N ASN A 428 32.92 -22.52 20.76
CA ASN A 428 34.10 -22.99 20.03
C ASN A 428 34.41 -24.49 20.30
N ASN A 429 34.01 -25.38 19.40
CA ASN A 429 34.63 -26.72 19.26
C ASN A 429 35.72 -26.70 18.18
N LYS A 430 36.79 -25.94 18.43
CA LYS A 430 37.99 -25.94 17.59
C LYS A 430 38.88 -27.15 17.88
N LEU A 431 39.28 -27.83 16.80
CA LEU A 431 40.61 -28.42 16.60
C LEU A 431 41.18 -29.31 17.75
N LYS A 432 40.85 -30.61 17.74
CA LYS A 432 41.75 -31.64 18.29
C LYS A 432 42.05 -32.76 17.29
N LYS A 433 43.23 -32.62 16.68
CA LYS A 433 44.15 -33.66 16.18
C LYS A 433 43.57 -35.05 15.86
N GLN A 434 43.79 -35.48 14.61
CA GLN A 434 44.65 -36.66 14.38
C GLN A 434 45.47 -36.49 13.09
N LYS A 435 46.79 -36.68 13.20
CA LYS A 435 47.75 -36.85 12.08
C LYS A 435 48.59 -38.08 12.43
N ALA A 436 48.48 -39.16 11.67
CA ALA A 436 49.26 -40.39 11.89
C ALA A 436 49.58 -41.15 10.59
N ASN A 437 50.68 -40.76 9.95
CA ASN A 437 51.64 -41.59 9.19
C ASN A 437 51.20 -42.68 8.16
N LYS A 438 51.60 -42.42 6.91
CA LYS A 438 52.50 -43.24 6.04
C LYS A 438 51.96 -44.38 5.13
N LYS A 439 52.09 -44.06 3.82
CA LYS A 439 52.86 -44.77 2.75
C LYS A 439 52.24 -45.93 1.94
N SER A 440 52.21 -45.69 0.61
CA SER A 440 52.37 -46.63 -0.54
C SER A 440 51.27 -47.70 -0.77
N ASN A 441 51.01 -48.16 -1.99
CA ASN A 441 51.90 -48.21 -3.17
C ASN A 441 51.22 -47.84 -4.53
N LYS A 442 51.93 -48.08 -5.65
CA LYS A 442 51.80 -47.44 -6.96
C LYS A 442 50.93 -48.18 -8.01
N ASN A 443 50.54 -47.44 -9.06
CA ASN A 443 50.04 -47.87 -10.39
C ASN A 443 48.58 -48.38 -10.44
N LYS A 444 47.84 -48.29 -11.56
CA LYS A 444 48.27 -48.17 -12.97
C LYS A 444 47.21 -47.47 -13.88
N ASN A 445 47.67 -46.82 -14.96
CA ASN A 445 46.97 -46.38 -16.19
C ASN A 445 45.75 -45.43 -16.14
N THR A 446 45.90 -44.30 -16.82
CA THR A 446 44.86 -43.46 -17.42
C THR A 446 44.47 -43.96 -18.81
N GLN A 447 43.18 -43.91 -19.16
CA GLN A 447 42.72 -43.26 -20.41
C GLN A 447 41.22 -42.93 -20.34
N ASP A 448 40.80 -41.88 -21.04
CA ASP A 448 39.50 -41.22 -20.86
C ASP A 448 38.32 -41.92 -21.54
N SER A 449 37.14 -41.76 -20.92
CA SER A 449 35.89 -41.55 -21.64
C SER A 449 35.01 -40.57 -20.86
N ASN A 450 34.27 -39.71 -21.58
CA ASN A 450 33.55 -38.59 -20.97
C ASN A 450 32.32 -39.04 -20.18
N GLN A 451 32.17 -38.55 -18.94
CA GLN A 451 30.84 -38.32 -18.37
C GLN A 451 30.84 -37.07 -17.48
N SER A 452 30.10 -36.05 -17.92
CA SER A 452 30.00 -34.73 -17.29
C SER A 452 28.94 -34.72 -16.18
N SER A 453 29.35 -34.95 -14.94
CA SER A 453 28.50 -34.93 -13.74
C SER A 453 28.49 -33.56 -13.04
N VAL A 454 27.91 -32.54 -13.69
CA VAL A 454 27.57 -31.25 -13.02
C VAL A 454 26.26 -31.43 -12.24
N GLN A 455 26.32 -32.16 -11.13
CA GLN A 455 25.13 -32.56 -10.37
C GLN A 455 24.97 -31.78 -9.05
N ASP A 456 24.36 -30.60 -9.21
CA ASP A 456 23.48 -29.90 -8.27
C ASP A 456 23.78 -29.92 -6.75
N SER A 457 24.86 -29.24 -6.36
CA SER A 457 25.22 -28.95 -4.96
C SER A 457 24.19 -28.12 -4.17
N GLN A 458 23.10 -27.66 -4.79
CA GLN A 458 22.01 -26.97 -4.08
C GLN A 458 21.09 -27.96 -3.35
N SER A 459 21.06 -29.22 -3.77
CA SER A 459 20.21 -30.27 -3.20
C SER A 459 20.61 -30.72 -1.79
N GLU A 460 21.90 -30.72 -1.44
CA GLU A 460 22.38 -31.18 -0.12
C GLU A 460 22.00 -30.23 1.04
N TYR A 461 22.02 -28.90 0.81
CA TYR A 461 21.65 -27.93 1.84
C TYR A 461 20.15 -27.95 2.18
N ALA A 462 19.30 -28.23 1.20
CA ALA A 462 17.85 -28.36 1.42
C ALA A 462 17.48 -29.58 2.27
N ASN A 463 18.34 -30.61 2.34
CA ASN A 463 18.11 -31.86 3.07
C ASN A 463 18.77 -31.89 4.47
N THR A 464 19.43 -30.82 4.93
CA THR A 464 20.31 -30.87 6.13
C THR A 464 19.84 -30.06 7.34
N ILE A 465 18.65 -29.45 7.30
CA ILE A 465 18.01 -28.82 8.47
C ILE A 465 16.58 -29.36 8.67
N VAL A 466 16.52 -30.63 9.09
CA VAL A 466 15.28 -31.32 9.47
C VAL A 466 14.96 -31.03 10.95
N ASN A 467 13.69 -30.72 11.26
CA ASN A 467 13.20 -30.41 12.62
C ASN A 467 13.69 -29.08 13.24
N ASP A 468 14.13 -28.09 12.45
CA ASP A 468 14.32 -26.72 12.96
C ASP A 468 13.08 -25.85 12.76
N SER A 469 11.99 -26.24 13.44
CA SER A 469 10.66 -25.62 13.40
C SER A 469 10.63 -24.25 14.11
N LYS A 470 11.57 -23.36 13.81
CA LYS A 470 11.55 -21.96 14.26
C LYS A 470 10.53 -21.16 13.47
N TRP A 471 9.82 -20.26 14.16
CA TRP A 471 8.83 -19.38 13.56
C TRP A 471 9.44 -18.50 12.45
N PRO A 472 8.88 -18.49 11.22
CA PRO A 472 9.36 -17.66 10.12
C PRO A 472 8.97 -16.18 10.29
N ILE A 473 9.60 -15.28 9.54
CA ILE A 473 9.08 -13.92 9.30
C ILE A 473 7.85 -14.03 8.39
N ILE A 474 6.68 -13.57 8.83
CA ILE A 474 5.47 -13.54 7.98
C ILE A 474 5.10 -12.09 7.61
N THR A 475 4.84 -11.84 6.32
CA THR A 475 4.35 -10.55 5.80
C THR A 475 2.91 -10.65 5.30
N GLY A 476 2.13 -9.59 5.50
CA GLY A 476 0.77 -9.43 4.97
C GLY A 476 0.46 -8.02 4.47
N TYR A 477 -0.81 -7.77 4.18
CA TYR A 477 -1.36 -6.50 3.74
C TYR A 477 -2.79 -6.32 4.26
N GLY A 478 -3.17 -5.07 4.52
CA GLY A 478 -4.53 -4.64 4.86
C GLY A 478 -4.61 -3.92 6.21
N ALA A 479 -3.69 -4.20 7.12
CA ALA A 479 -3.73 -3.78 8.52
C ALA A 479 -5.03 -4.13 9.24
N TYR A 480 -5.54 -5.34 8.97
CA TYR A 480 -6.79 -5.86 9.49
C TYR A 480 -6.85 -5.83 11.03
N LYS A 481 -7.95 -5.29 11.59
CA LYS A 481 -8.10 -5.12 13.06
C LYS A 481 -8.03 -6.43 13.84
N ASP A 482 -8.51 -7.53 13.27
CA ASP A 482 -8.42 -8.87 13.87
C ASP A 482 -7.00 -9.48 13.78
N ALA A 483 -6.15 -9.00 12.88
CA ALA A 483 -4.74 -9.43 12.74
C ALA A 483 -3.73 -8.56 13.53
N LEU A 484 -4.08 -7.34 13.93
CA LEU A 484 -3.17 -6.45 14.67
C LEU A 484 -2.62 -7.05 15.99
N PRO A 485 -3.36 -7.85 16.77
CA PRO A 485 -2.78 -8.57 17.92
C PRO A 485 -1.63 -9.51 17.52
N ASN A 486 -1.62 -10.03 16.29
CA ASN A 486 -0.58 -10.92 15.77
C ASN A 486 0.69 -10.17 15.32
N LEU A 487 0.58 -8.88 14.98
CA LEU A 487 1.76 -8.00 14.94
C LEU A 487 2.35 -7.81 16.34
N VAL A 488 1.50 -7.56 17.35
CA VAL A 488 1.93 -7.23 18.73
C VAL A 488 2.55 -8.41 19.46
N ASN A 489 1.96 -9.61 19.34
CA ASN A 489 2.54 -10.84 19.87
C ASN A 489 3.71 -11.38 19.01
N GLY A 490 3.94 -10.77 17.84
CA GLY A 490 5.02 -11.10 16.93
C GLY A 490 4.85 -12.44 16.20
N LYS A 491 3.62 -12.88 15.95
CA LYS A 491 3.34 -13.99 15.02
C LYS A 491 3.51 -13.50 13.58
N GLN A 492 2.88 -12.38 13.24
CA GLN A 492 3.12 -11.61 12.03
C GLN A 492 4.28 -10.64 12.27
N TRP A 493 5.22 -10.51 11.33
CA TRP A 493 6.28 -9.51 11.46
C TRP A 493 5.76 -8.12 11.09
N MET A 494 5.06 -8.06 9.95
CA MET A 494 4.56 -6.81 9.38
C MET A 494 3.30 -7.04 8.54
N THR A 495 2.50 -5.99 8.49
CA THR A 495 1.48 -5.78 7.46
C THR A 495 1.83 -4.50 6.68
N SER A 496 1.13 -4.24 5.59
CA SER A 496 1.26 -3.02 4.81
C SER A 496 -0.10 -2.37 4.58
N ILE A 497 -0.13 -1.04 4.61
CA ILE A 497 -1.33 -0.21 4.43
C ILE A 497 -0.98 1.03 3.63
N GLU A 498 -1.98 1.61 2.99
CA GLU A 498 -1.90 2.90 2.33
C GLU A 498 -1.67 4.07 3.30
N ASN A 499 -0.96 5.10 2.82
CA ASN A 499 -0.61 6.25 3.63
C ASN A 499 -1.76 7.29 3.67
N ILE A 500 -2.88 6.89 4.28
CA ILE A 500 -4.14 7.65 4.33
C ILE A 500 -3.90 9.11 4.76
N GLN A 501 -3.04 9.36 5.76
CA GLN A 501 -2.71 10.72 6.22
C GLN A 501 -2.00 11.56 5.15
N LYS A 502 -0.97 11.00 4.49
CA LYS A 502 -0.18 11.71 3.49
C LYS A 502 -0.98 11.94 2.21
N ILE A 503 -1.68 10.91 1.71
CA ILE A 503 -2.61 11.03 0.58
C ILE A 503 -3.62 12.16 0.85
N SER A 504 -4.26 12.15 2.03
CA SER A 504 -5.24 13.17 2.41
C SER A 504 -4.65 14.58 2.50
N SER A 505 -3.48 14.71 3.12
CA SER A 505 -2.72 15.95 3.23
C SER A 505 -2.45 16.53 1.84
N ASP A 506 -1.96 15.71 0.92
CA ASP A 506 -1.35 16.18 -0.30
C ASP A 506 -2.38 16.31 -1.45
N VAL A 507 -3.47 15.53 -1.44
CA VAL A 507 -4.72 15.85 -2.16
C VAL A 507 -5.23 17.22 -1.75
N ALA A 508 -5.28 17.53 -0.45
CA ALA A 508 -5.71 18.84 0.04
C ALA A 508 -4.74 19.98 -0.34
N LYS A 509 -3.42 19.75 -0.33
CA LYS A 509 -2.41 20.70 -0.86
C LYS A 509 -2.67 21.00 -2.34
N GLN A 510 -2.95 19.97 -3.16
CA GLN A 510 -3.24 20.19 -4.58
C GLN A 510 -4.55 20.94 -4.80
N CYS A 511 -5.64 20.60 -4.10
CA CYS A 511 -6.91 21.34 -4.18
C CYS A 511 -6.73 22.82 -3.82
N ASN A 512 -5.94 23.13 -2.79
CA ASN A 512 -5.60 24.49 -2.40
C ASN A 512 -4.78 25.21 -3.50
N SER A 513 -3.72 24.57 -4.01
CA SER A 513 -2.86 25.13 -5.06
C SER A 513 -3.65 25.41 -6.36
N LEU A 514 -4.50 24.47 -6.77
CA LEU A 514 -5.35 24.60 -7.95
C LEU A 514 -6.33 25.77 -7.79
N ASN A 515 -7.16 25.78 -6.75
CA ASN A 515 -8.14 26.85 -6.54
C ASN A 515 -7.53 28.25 -6.30
N THR A 516 -6.30 28.35 -5.80
CA THR A 516 -5.66 29.65 -5.49
C THR A 516 -4.69 30.15 -6.56
N THR A 517 -4.09 29.27 -7.37
CA THR A 517 -3.07 29.63 -8.37
C THR A 517 -3.36 29.14 -9.80
N GLY A 518 -4.37 28.28 -9.98
CA GLY A 518 -4.67 27.61 -11.25
C GLY A 518 -3.67 26.53 -11.65
N LYS A 519 -2.83 26.04 -10.73
CA LYS A 519 -1.72 25.11 -11.00
C LYS A 519 -1.55 24.08 -9.88
N ILE A 520 -1.04 22.91 -10.25
CA ILE A 520 -0.50 21.94 -9.29
C ILE A 520 0.75 22.49 -8.60
N THR A 521 0.98 22.08 -7.35
CA THR A 521 2.22 22.32 -6.60
C THR A 521 3.14 21.10 -6.68
N GLN A 522 4.45 21.31 -6.47
CA GLN A 522 5.31 20.21 -6.03
C GLN A 522 4.87 19.76 -4.64
N LEU A 523 5.02 18.47 -4.35
CA LEU A 523 4.72 17.84 -3.06
C LEU A 523 6.01 17.32 -2.41
N GLU A 524 6.01 17.23 -1.08
CA GLU A 524 7.15 16.79 -0.28
C GLU A 524 7.16 15.27 -0.17
N ASP A 525 8.29 14.63 -0.45
CA ASP A 525 8.43 13.17 -0.43
C ASP A 525 7.36 12.45 -1.27
N VAL A 526 7.01 13.04 -2.42
CA VAL A 526 6.14 12.46 -3.46
C VAL A 526 6.86 12.58 -4.79
N THR A 527 6.94 11.49 -5.55
CA THR A 527 7.33 11.61 -6.95
C THR A 527 6.10 11.93 -7.78
N ILE A 528 6.06 13.16 -8.30
CA ILE A 528 5.18 13.54 -9.39
C ILE A 528 5.94 13.27 -10.69
N PHE A 529 5.50 12.30 -11.48
CA PHE A 529 6.03 12.03 -12.82
C PHE A 529 4.96 12.29 -13.87
N VAL A 530 5.37 12.63 -15.09
CA VAL A 530 4.45 12.70 -16.23
C VAL A 530 4.36 11.31 -16.83
N ASN A 531 3.15 10.73 -16.89
CA ASN A 531 2.99 9.44 -17.54
C ASN A 531 3.29 9.58 -19.05
N ASN A 532 4.03 8.62 -19.61
CA ASN A 532 4.44 8.58 -21.01
C ASN A 532 3.69 7.51 -21.82
N SER A 533 2.95 6.62 -21.17
CA SER A 533 2.20 5.52 -21.81
C SER A 533 0.88 6.02 -22.42
N ASP A 534 0.78 5.89 -23.74
CA ASP A 534 -0.39 6.07 -24.61
C ASP A 534 -1.53 6.96 -24.11
N SER A 535 -2.66 6.40 -23.70
CA SER A 535 -3.88 7.16 -23.35
C SER A 535 -3.67 8.15 -22.22
N GLN A 536 -2.76 7.83 -21.30
CA GLN A 536 -2.42 8.60 -20.10
C GLN A 536 -1.31 9.65 -20.36
N LYS A 537 -0.74 9.67 -21.57
CA LYS A 537 0.42 10.51 -21.91
C LYS A 537 0.20 11.99 -21.60
N GLY A 538 1.08 12.56 -20.78
CA GLY A 538 1.03 13.97 -20.36
C GLY A 538 0.26 14.24 -19.06
N VAL A 539 -0.36 13.24 -18.42
CA VAL A 539 -0.99 13.40 -17.11
C VAL A 539 0.08 13.38 -16.00
N PRO A 540 0.09 14.35 -15.07
CA PRO A 540 0.88 14.28 -13.86
C PRO A 540 0.34 13.20 -12.92
N VAL A 541 1.19 12.30 -12.46
CA VAL A 541 0.86 11.21 -11.54
C VAL A 541 1.71 11.34 -10.27
N ALA A 542 1.03 11.50 -9.14
CA ALA A 542 1.61 11.41 -7.80
C ALA A 542 1.52 9.96 -7.29
N ASN A 543 2.66 9.40 -6.90
CA ASN A 543 2.74 8.16 -6.12
C ASN A 543 3.15 8.50 -4.68
N GLU A 544 2.28 8.18 -3.72
CA GLU A 544 2.63 8.15 -2.28
C GLU A 544 3.24 6.78 -1.90
N ASP A 545 4.02 6.68 -0.83
CA ASP A 545 4.62 5.40 -0.39
C ASP A 545 3.72 4.61 0.57
N ILE A 546 3.64 3.29 0.35
CA ILE A 546 2.92 2.33 1.19
C ILE A 546 3.61 2.24 2.56
N LEU A 547 2.83 2.33 3.63
CA LEU A 547 3.32 2.21 4.99
C LEU A 547 3.46 0.74 5.39
N ALA A 548 4.69 0.30 5.63
CA ALA A 548 4.97 -0.95 6.33
C ALA A 548 4.75 -0.76 7.84
N ILE A 549 3.84 -1.55 8.41
CA ILE A 549 3.43 -1.51 9.82
C ILE A 549 3.95 -2.76 10.55
N SER A 550 4.48 -2.58 11.75
CA SER A 550 5.01 -3.60 12.66
C SER A 550 4.70 -3.19 14.11
N ALA A 551 4.88 -4.07 15.09
CA ALA A 551 4.74 -3.72 16.51
C ALA A 551 5.52 -2.44 16.91
N THR A 552 6.67 -2.17 16.29
CA THR A 552 7.55 -1.03 16.62
C THR A 552 7.00 0.34 16.22
N ASN A 553 6.15 0.40 15.19
CA ASN A 553 5.59 1.65 14.64
C ASN A 553 4.05 1.67 14.61
N LEU A 554 3.38 0.57 14.96
CA LEU A 554 1.91 0.43 15.05
C LEU A 554 1.24 1.58 15.81
N LYS A 555 1.79 1.96 16.97
CA LYS A 555 1.24 3.07 17.77
C LYS A 555 1.26 4.39 17.00
N ALA A 556 2.39 4.75 16.41
CA ALA A 556 2.57 6.03 15.73
C ALA A 556 1.81 6.12 14.39
N LEU A 557 1.58 4.98 13.72
CA LEU A 557 1.01 4.93 12.37
C LEU A 557 -0.48 4.55 12.31
N LEU A 558 -1.03 3.83 13.30
CA LEU A 558 -2.45 3.46 13.32
C LEU A 558 -3.21 3.93 14.58
N ILE A 559 -2.59 3.90 15.77
CA ILE A 559 -3.28 4.26 17.03
C ILE A 559 -3.33 5.78 17.23
N ASP A 560 -2.20 6.47 17.16
CA ASP A 560 -2.13 7.93 17.36
C ASP A 560 -2.88 8.74 16.27
N PRO A 561 -2.98 8.26 15.01
CA PRO A 561 -3.92 8.79 14.02
C PRO A 561 -5.41 8.57 14.32
N GLY A 562 -5.76 7.54 15.12
CA GLY A 562 -7.13 7.16 15.46
C GLY A 562 -7.78 6.13 14.52
N TYR A 563 -7.03 5.46 13.64
CA TYR A 563 -7.58 4.39 12.78
C TYR A 563 -7.93 3.13 13.59
N VAL A 564 -7.14 2.83 14.62
CA VAL A 564 -7.35 1.69 15.53
C VAL A 564 -7.17 2.11 16.99
N THR A 565 -7.80 1.37 17.89
CA THR A 565 -7.67 1.53 19.33
C THR A 565 -6.54 0.66 19.89
N LEU A 566 -6.14 0.89 21.15
CA LEU A 566 -5.27 -0.04 21.88
C LEU A 566 -5.91 -1.45 21.96
N ALA A 567 -7.21 -1.52 22.21
CA ALA A 567 -7.96 -2.78 22.27
C ALA A 567 -8.00 -3.53 20.91
N ASP A 568 -8.10 -2.82 19.78
CA ASP A 568 -7.97 -3.43 18.44
C ASP A 568 -6.56 -4.06 18.26
N ALA A 569 -5.53 -3.49 18.88
CA ALA A 569 -4.16 -4.01 18.83
C ALA A 569 -3.83 -5.05 19.92
N GLY A 570 -4.76 -5.34 20.84
CA GLY A 570 -4.50 -6.22 22.00
C GLY A 570 -3.58 -5.62 23.07
N LEU A 571 -3.61 -4.28 23.25
CA LEU A 571 -2.77 -3.48 24.15
C LEU A 571 -3.56 -2.79 25.28
#